data_AF-A0A812QDZ3-F1
#
_entry.id   AF-A0A812QDZ3-F1
#
_cell.length_a   1.000
_cell.length_b   1.000
_cell.length_c   1.000
_cell.angle_alpha   90.00
_cell.angle_beta   90.00
_cell.angle_gamma   90.00
#
_symmetry.space_group_name_H-M   'P 1'
#
loop_
_entity.id
_entity.type
_entity.pdbx_description
1 polymer ?
#
loop_
_entity_poly.entity_id
_entity_poly.type
_entity_poly.pdbx_seq_one_letter_code
_entity_poly.pdbx_strand_id
1 'polypeptide(L)'
;MSEGAVRDRSCSRQCGARVSLQFGPSRSHLVPTDPAMGMCAFAGQEDGASAPSASSGSGGKAATSKGPRQFQVMRIEENSHKPNEFSRKLLQQIGGVPRLLEMTTCFYTKVMANPHLEPFFASTEVSHHAPRLANWVAEKMGAPEQPWTRERAGRKRNEETLKQQILHPNHKGVLELEDFLVHDRSSAHFAGWHSAKRMGCPMHKVGDHFKLDDSRVWMRLHFWACREVGLFGPSGGERTKLQVDFENFYTRFIGHFVRIYERSAPAFARLECQWSDESTPAGKANLERYCALQRETPDYMEKRLHGMDDVVGLRDPAEARRRVGGIRDDGWPYSDDGLFVPE
;
A
#
# COMPACT_ATOMS: atom_id res chain seq x y z
N MET A 1 42.55 14.94 -54.99
CA MET A 1 42.26 13.48 -54.93
C MET A 1 42.64 12.99 -53.55
N SER A 2 41.66 12.43 -52.83
CA SER A 2 41.72 11.47 -51.70
C SER A 2 42.72 11.72 -50.55
N GLU A 3 42.30 12.06 -49.32
CA GLU A 3 41.62 11.25 -48.26
C GLU A 3 42.54 10.34 -47.44
N GLY A 4 42.38 10.41 -46.10
CA GLY A 4 42.97 9.52 -45.08
C GLY A 4 43.15 10.23 -43.73
N ALA A 5 42.09 10.36 -42.91
CA ALA A 5 41.85 9.66 -41.63
C ALA A 5 42.94 9.91 -40.55
N VAL A 6 42.64 10.42 -39.34
CA VAL A 6 41.95 9.74 -38.23
C VAL A 6 41.33 10.81 -37.29
N ARG A 7 40.07 10.62 -36.87
CA ARG A 7 39.51 11.31 -35.69
C ARG A 7 38.85 10.31 -34.75
N ASP A 8 39.35 10.36 -33.54
CA ASP A 8 38.90 9.72 -32.31
C ASP A 8 37.46 10.17 -31.95
N ARG A 9 36.60 9.24 -31.52
CA ARG A 9 35.28 9.55 -30.95
C ARG A 9 35.11 8.80 -29.64
N SER A 10 35.15 9.57 -28.56
CA SER A 10 34.80 9.18 -27.21
C SER A 10 33.33 8.77 -27.12
N CYS A 11 33.11 7.59 -26.56
CA CYS A 11 31.79 7.02 -26.26
C CYS A 11 31.36 7.49 -24.86
N SER A 12 30.46 8.47 -24.78
CA SER A 12 29.72 8.79 -23.56
C SER A 12 28.35 8.11 -23.63
N ARG A 13 28.14 7.06 -22.83
CA ARG A 13 26.84 6.40 -22.69
C ARG A 13 26.01 7.12 -21.62
N GLN A 14 24.98 7.84 -22.07
CA GLN A 14 23.82 8.20 -21.25
C GLN A 14 23.03 6.93 -20.92
N CYS A 15 22.96 6.55 -19.64
CA CYS A 15 21.95 5.64 -19.12
C CYS A 15 20.96 6.46 -18.29
N GLY A 16 19.78 6.67 -18.84
CA GLY A 16 18.69 7.41 -18.20
C GLY A 16 17.38 7.18 -18.94
N ALA A 17 17.00 5.91 -19.14
CA ALA A 17 15.69 5.58 -19.68
C ALA A 17 14.70 5.41 -18.52
N ARG A 18 13.87 6.42 -18.29
CA ARG A 18 12.60 6.25 -17.56
C ARG A 18 11.73 5.30 -18.39
N VAL A 19 11.40 4.14 -17.82
CA VAL A 19 10.39 3.24 -18.38
C VAL A 19 9.03 3.90 -18.20
N SER A 20 8.57 4.60 -19.24
CA SER A 20 7.20 5.10 -19.33
C SER A 20 6.34 3.98 -19.88
N LEU A 21 5.49 3.38 -19.05
CA LEU A 21 4.48 2.40 -19.49
C LEU A 21 3.43 3.14 -20.33
N GLN A 22 3.54 3.05 -21.66
CA GLN A 22 2.48 3.47 -22.57
C GLN A 22 1.43 2.38 -22.65
N PHE A 23 0.26 2.62 -22.06
CA PHE A 23 -0.93 1.80 -22.29
C PHE A 23 -1.56 2.22 -23.63
N GLY A 24 -1.74 1.26 -24.53
CA GLY A 24 -2.40 1.48 -25.83
C GLY A 24 -3.91 1.77 -25.68
N PRO A 25 -4.55 2.44 -26.68
CA PRO A 25 -5.95 2.81 -26.60
C PRO A 25 -6.85 1.57 -26.69
N SER A 26 -7.65 1.33 -25.66
CA SER A 26 -8.68 0.28 -25.65
C SER A 26 -9.89 0.75 -26.48
N ARG A 27 -10.43 -0.12 -27.34
CA ARG A 27 -11.60 0.14 -28.18
C ARG A 27 -12.86 0.27 -27.29
N SER A 28 -13.48 1.44 -27.32
CA SER A 28 -14.74 1.74 -26.65
C SER A 28 -15.94 1.17 -27.44
N HIS A 29 -16.58 0.15 -26.88
CA HIS A 29 -17.99 -0.11 -27.15
C HIS A 29 -18.80 0.62 -26.08
N LEU A 30 -19.66 1.55 -26.52
CA LEU A 30 -20.56 2.32 -25.67
C LEU A 30 -21.61 1.38 -25.05
N VAL A 31 -21.51 1.18 -23.74
CA VAL A 31 -22.54 0.60 -22.86
C VAL A 31 -22.99 1.73 -21.91
N PRO A 32 -24.27 1.81 -21.50
CA PRO A 32 -24.76 2.90 -20.66
C PRO A 32 -23.99 2.99 -19.34
N THR A 33 -23.69 4.22 -18.92
CA THR A 33 -22.93 4.54 -17.71
C THR A 33 -23.77 4.30 -16.46
N ASP A 34 -23.48 3.21 -15.74
CA ASP A 34 -23.92 3.01 -14.35
C ASP A 34 -23.12 3.91 -13.38
N PRO A 35 -23.70 4.37 -12.27
CA PRO A 35 -23.00 5.11 -11.24
C PRO A 35 -21.95 4.26 -10.51
N ALA A 36 -20.71 4.34 -10.99
CA ALA A 36 -19.45 4.49 -10.25
C ALA A 36 -19.37 3.96 -8.78
N MET A 37 -19.05 2.68 -8.62
CA MET A 37 -19.12 1.91 -7.36
C MET A 37 -17.77 1.60 -6.68
N GLY A 38 -17.20 2.49 -5.85
CA GLY A 38 -15.92 2.23 -5.15
C GLY A 38 -16.01 1.57 -3.76
N MET A 39 -15.18 0.56 -3.48
CA MET A 39 -14.91 0.06 -2.11
C MET A 39 -13.99 0.99 -1.30
N CYS A 40 -14.33 1.25 -0.04
CA CYS A 40 -13.57 2.12 0.86
C CYS A 40 -12.38 1.40 1.52
N ALA A 41 -11.23 2.04 1.47
CA ALA A 41 -10.12 1.73 2.36
C ALA A 41 -10.16 2.71 3.56
N PHE A 42 -10.05 2.17 4.78
CA PHE A 42 -9.73 2.83 6.08
C PHE A 42 -10.63 4.01 6.55
N ALA A 43 -11.53 3.90 7.53
CA ALA A 43 -11.33 3.97 8.99
C ALA A 43 -12.54 3.40 9.78
N GLY A 44 -12.29 2.80 10.95
CA GLY A 44 -13.29 2.53 11.99
C GLY A 44 -13.23 3.59 13.11
N GLN A 45 -14.34 3.76 13.83
CA GLN A 45 -14.52 4.63 14.99
C GLN A 45 -14.04 3.91 16.26
N GLU A 46 -13.22 4.56 17.09
CA GLU A 46 -12.82 4.04 18.40
C GLU A 46 -12.86 5.20 19.42
N ASP A 47 -13.87 5.17 20.29
CA ASP A 47 -14.03 6.01 21.47
C ASP A 47 -13.57 5.18 22.69
N GLY A 48 -12.57 5.63 23.46
CA GLY A 48 -12.11 4.87 24.63
C GLY A 48 -11.03 5.54 25.49
N ALA A 49 -11.43 6.51 26.30
CA ALA A 49 -10.56 7.24 27.22
C ALA A 49 -9.95 6.38 28.35
N SER A 50 -8.66 6.61 28.68
CA SER A 50 -8.06 6.28 29.98
C SER A 50 -6.86 7.20 30.31
N ALA A 51 -6.71 7.52 31.59
CA ALA A 51 -5.88 8.59 32.15
C ALA A 51 -4.35 8.29 32.18
N PRO A 52 -3.47 9.31 32.18
CA PRO A 52 -2.02 9.13 32.14
C PRO A 52 -1.37 8.98 33.53
N SER A 53 -0.37 8.11 33.63
CA SER A 53 0.57 8.04 34.76
C SER A 53 1.90 8.71 34.39
N ALA A 54 2.34 9.67 35.19
CA ALA A 54 3.61 10.36 35.03
C ALA A 54 4.79 9.57 35.65
N SER A 55 5.94 9.56 34.99
CA SER A 55 7.22 9.30 35.66
C SER A 55 8.30 10.22 35.13
N SER A 56 8.99 10.85 36.07
CA SER A 56 10.09 11.80 35.89
C SER A 56 11.42 11.12 36.18
N GLY A 57 12.40 11.26 35.29
CA GLY A 57 13.76 10.79 35.52
C GLY A 57 14.77 11.73 34.83
N SER A 58 15.59 12.39 35.65
CA SER A 58 16.61 13.36 35.24
C SER A 58 18.00 12.73 35.30
N GLY A 59 18.87 13.11 34.36
CA GLY A 59 20.28 13.38 34.67
C GLY A 59 21.33 12.51 33.99
N GLY A 60 22.22 13.16 33.22
CA GLY A 60 23.51 12.61 32.81
C GLY A 60 23.99 13.11 31.44
N LYS A 61 24.72 14.23 31.38
CA LYS A 61 25.43 14.66 30.15
C LYS A 61 26.79 13.95 30.09
N ALA A 62 26.90 12.94 29.23
CA ALA A 62 28.17 12.39 28.77
C ALA A 62 28.36 12.73 27.29
N ALA A 63 29.61 12.98 26.88
CA ALA A 63 29.97 13.33 25.51
C ALA A 63 29.54 12.23 24.53
N THR A 64 28.58 12.57 23.68
CA THR A 64 27.89 11.64 22.77
C THR A 64 28.81 11.24 21.63
N SER A 65 29.22 9.96 21.60
CA SER A 65 29.32 9.26 20.31
C SER A 65 28.00 9.48 19.59
N LYS A 66 28.00 9.70 18.26
CA LYS A 66 26.75 9.80 17.50
C LYS A 66 26.01 8.48 17.66
N GLY A 67 25.13 8.42 18.66
CA GLY A 67 24.30 7.26 18.95
C GLY A 67 23.47 6.87 17.74
N PRO A 68 22.87 5.67 17.75
CA PRO A 68 21.96 5.25 16.69
C PRO A 68 20.95 6.36 16.42
N ARG A 69 20.75 6.70 15.14
CA ARG A 69 19.82 7.77 14.74
C ARG A 69 18.44 7.42 15.30
N GLN A 70 17.98 8.19 16.28
CA GLN A 70 16.64 8.02 16.82
C GLN A 70 15.66 8.55 15.77
N PHE A 71 14.87 7.64 15.20
CA PHE A 71 13.77 8.03 14.32
C PHE A 71 12.64 8.56 15.19
N GLN A 72 11.92 9.58 14.71
CA GLN A 72 10.74 10.03 15.45
C GLN A 72 9.63 8.99 15.30
N VAL A 73 9.22 8.40 16.42
CA VAL A 73 8.23 7.33 16.46
C VAL A 73 6.84 7.86 16.18
N MET A 74 6.02 7.01 15.55
CA MET A 74 4.57 7.21 15.50
C MET A 74 3.99 7.30 16.91
N ARG A 75 3.16 8.30 17.17
CA ARG A 75 2.37 8.36 18.39
C ARG A 75 1.16 7.44 18.25
N ILE A 76 1.08 6.41 19.10
CA ILE A 76 -0.05 5.47 19.16
C ILE A 76 -0.79 5.70 20.48
N GLU A 77 -2.09 5.95 20.38
CA GLU A 77 -2.99 6.06 21.53
C GLU A 77 -4.25 5.28 21.20
N GLU A 78 -4.77 4.52 22.17
CA GLU A 78 -6.01 3.74 21.98
C GLU A 78 -5.92 2.83 20.73
N ASN A 79 -4.78 2.15 20.52
CA ASN A 79 -4.51 1.32 19.34
C ASN A 79 -4.57 2.04 17.97
N SER A 80 -4.56 3.38 17.94
CA SER A 80 -4.62 4.16 16.72
C SER A 80 -3.47 5.17 16.65
N HIS A 81 -2.97 5.43 15.45
CA HIS A 81 -2.06 6.56 15.26
C HIS A 81 -2.79 7.89 15.51
N LYS A 82 -2.22 8.74 16.37
CA LYS A 82 -2.64 10.14 16.57
C LYS A 82 -1.58 11.08 15.97
N PRO A 83 -1.98 12.10 15.21
CA PRO A 83 -1.04 13.00 14.56
C PRO A 83 -0.24 13.83 15.58
N ASN A 84 1.05 13.95 15.38
CA ASN A 84 1.97 14.76 16.19
C ASN A 84 2.62 15.87 15.33
N GLU A 85 3.47 16.70 15.93
CA GLU A 85 4.14 17.78 15.19
C GLU A 85 4.96 17.25 14.01
N PHE A 86 5.61 16.10 14.20
CA PHE A 86 6.40 15.43 13.18
C PHE A 86 5.57 14.99 11.97
N SER A 87 4.49 14.24 12.18
CA SER A 87 3.64 13.75 11.07
C SER A 87 3.02 14.92 10.30
N ARG A 88 2.64 16.01 11.00
CA ARG A 88 2.11 17.23 10.37
C ARG A 88 3.15 17.92 9.49
N LYS A 89 4.36 18.12 10.02
CA LYS A 89 5.46 18.72 9.27
C LYS A 89 5.85 17.86 8.06
N LEU A 90 5.89 16.54 8.25
CA LEU A 90 6.22 15.59 7.20
C LEU A 90 5.19 15.64 6.07
N LEU A 91 3.88 15.69 6.37
CA LEU A 91 2.81 15.86 5.39
C LEU A 91 3.01 17.14 4.57
N GLN A 92 3.31 18.26 5.23
CA GLN A 92 3.57 19.53 4.55
C GLN A 92 4.79 19.42 3.62
N GLN A 93 5.88 18.84 4.10
CA GLN A 93 7.14 18.75 3.37
C GLN A 93 7.06 17.84 2.14
N ILE A 94 6.29 16.75 2.19
CA ILE A 94 6.10 15.89 1.01
C ILE A 94 5.18 16.51 -0.06
N GLY A 95 4.48 17.61 0.25
CA GLY A 95 3.56 18.26 -0.69
C GLY A 95 2.06 18.00 -0.39
N GLY A 96 1.72 17.52 0.80
CA GLY A 96 0.34 17.43 1.28
C GLY A 96 -0.54 16.38 0.58
N VAL A 97 -1.86 16.61 0.62
CA VAL A 97 -2.87 15.74 0.00
C VAL A 97 -2.62 15.49 -1.50
N PRO A 98 -2.28 16.49 -2.34
CA PRO A 98 -2.04 16.25 -3.77
C PRO A 98 -0.98 15.19 -4.02
N ARG A 99 0.08 15.18 -3.21
CA ARG A 99 1.15 14.19 -3.34
C ARG A 99 0.72 12.79 -2.92
N LEU A 100 -0.05 12.68 -1.83
CA LEU A 100 -0.65 11.41 -1.42
C LEU A 100 -1.65 10.90 -2.45
N LEU A 101 -2.38 11.78 -3.13
CA LEU A 101 -3.28 11.42 -4.21
C LEU A 101 -2.52 10.84 -5.41
N GLU A 102 -1.41 11.45 -5.82
CA GLU A 102 -0.55 10.92 -6.88
C GLU A 102 -0.04 9.52 -6.52
N MET A 103 0.47 9.34 -5.31
CA MET A 103 0.94 8.05 -4.80
C MET A 103 -0.18 6.99 -4.79
N THR A 104 -1.35 7.33 -4.26
CA THR A 104 -2.47 6.38 -4.17
C THR A 104 -3.10 6.08 -5.52
N THR A 105 -3.04 7.02 -6.47
CA THR A 105 -3.44 6.79 -7.87
C THR A 105 -2.52 5.76 -8.52
N CYS A 106 -1.21 5.95 -8.39
CA CYS A 106 -0.20 4.99 -8.83
C CYS A 106 -0.41 3.61 -8.18
N PHE A 107 -0.62 3.57 -6.87
CA PHE A 107 -0.90 2.35 -6.13
C PHE A 107 -2.14 1.61 -6.65
N TYR A 108 -3.30 2.27 -6.73
CA TYR A 108 -4.52 1.61 -7.17
C TYR A 108 -4.47 1.21 -8.64
N THR A 109 -3.75 1.95 -9.49
CA THR A 109 -3.49 1.52 -10.87
C THR A 109 -2.81 0.14 -10.88
N LYS A 110 -1.83 -0.08 -10.00
CA LYS A 110 -1.14 -1.37 -9.86
C LYS A 110 -2.04 -2.45 -9.28
N VAL A 111 -2.86 -2.10 -8.29
CA VAL A 111 -3.81 -3.04 -7.67
C VAL A 111 -4.84 -3.55 -8.68
N MET A 112 -5.42 -2.66 -9.50
CA MET A 112 -6.41 -3.06 -10.51
C MET A 112 -5.77 -3.85 -11.66
N ALA A 113 -4.46 -3.71 -11.86
CA ALA A 113 -3.66 -4.53 -12.75
C ALA A 113 -3.07 -5.78 -12.07
N ASN A 114 -3.56 -6.19 -10.90
CA ASN A 114 -3.08 -7.36 -10.20
C ASN A 114 -4.21 -8.37 -9.96
N PRO A 115 -4.17 -9.59 -10.55
CA PRO A 115 -5.26 -10.57 -10.50
C PRO A 115 -5.55 -11.13 -9.12
N HIS A 116 -4.60 -11.02 -8.20
CA HIS A 116 -4.79 -11.47 -6.82
C HIS A 116 -5.61 -10.45 -6.02
N LEU A 117 -5.36 -9.15 -6.21
CA LEU A 117 -6.04 -8.11 -5.44
C LEU A 117 -7.29 -7.55 -6.12
N GLU A 118 -7.33 -7.46 -7.46
CA GLU A 118 -8.47 -6.89 -8.21
C GLU A 118 -9.82 -7.49 -7.81
N PRO A 119 -9.96 -8.82 -7.58
CA PRO A 119 -11.25 -9.41 -7.24
C PRO A 119 -11.85 -8.88 -5.92
N PHE A 120 -11.05 -8.30 -5.04
CA PHE A 120 -11.53 -7.65 -3.82
C PHE A 120 -12.20 -6.30 -4.07
N PHE A 121 -12.19 -5.76 -5.30
CA PHE A 121 -12.74 -4.43 -5.61
C PHE A 121 -13.92 -4.53 -6.57
N ALA A 122 -15.07 -3.99 -6.16
CA ALA A 122 -16.27 -4.00 -7.00
C ALA A 122 -16.11 -3.17 -8.28
N SER A 123 -15.46 -2.01 -8.18
CA SER A 123 -15.08 -1.18 -9.33
C SER A 123 -13.56 -1.19 -9.50
N THR A 124 -13.12 -1.10 -10.74
CA THR A 124 -11.72 -0.93 -11.13
C THR A 124 -11.35 0.54 -11.37
N GLU A 125 -12.29 1.46 -11.19
CA GLU A 125 -12.07 2.90 -11.40
C GLU A 125 -11.21 3.47 -10.28
N VAL A 126 -9.95 3.76 -10.61
CA VAL A 126 -8.94 4.29 -9.68
C VAL A 126 -9.41 5.58 -9.00
N SER A 127 -10.17 6.41 -9.72
CA SER A 127 -10.74 7.68 -9.24
C SER A 127 -11.64 7.52 -8.01
N HIS A 128 -12.21 6.34 -7.77
CA HIS A 128 -13.03 6.09 -6.57
C HIS A 128 -12.21 5.73 -5.34
N HIS A 129 -11.05 5.10 -5.53
CA HIS A 129 -10.29 4.50 -4.44
C HIS A 129 -9.13 5.39 -3.98
N ALA A 130 -8.41 6.00 -4.94
CA ALA A 130 -7.22 6.78 -4.64
C ALA A 130 -7.50 7.99 -3.73
N PRO A 131 -8.50 8.86 -4.02
CA PRO A 131 -8.79 10.00 -3.15
C PRO A 131 -9.13 9.61 -1.72
N ARG A 132 -9.86 8.51 -1.54
CA ARG A 132 -10.27 7.99 -0.23
C ARG A 132 -9.07 7.66 0.64
N LEU A 133 -8.14 6.88 0.09
CA LEU A 133 -6.92 6.50 0.80
C LEU A 133 -6.02 7.72 1.05
N ALA A 134 -5.85 8.61 0.07
CA ALA A 134 -5.06 9.82 0.22
C ALA A 134 -5.58 10.73 1.34
N ASN A 135 -6.89 11.00 1.33
CA ASN A 135 -7.55 11.82 2.33
C ASN A 135 -7.44 11.20 3.73
N TRP A 136 -7.62 9.87 3.84
CA TRP A 136 -7.49 9.19 5.12
C TRP A 136 -6.06 9.24 5.66
N VAL A 137 -5.04 8.97 4.81
CA VAL A 137 -3.63 9.09 5.20
C VAL A 137 -3.32 10.52 5.64
N ALA A 138 -3.74 11.52 4.88
CA ALA A 138 -3.51 12.92 5.19
C ALA A 138 -4.12 13.32 6.54
N GLU A 139 -5.37 12.91 6.80
CA GLU A 139 -6.02 13.15 8.09
C GLU A 139 -5.28 12.45 9.24
N LYS A 140 -4.81 11.22 9.05
CA LYS A 140 -3.99 10.51 10.04
C LYS A 140 -2.63 11.15 10.28
N MET A 141 -2.06 11.83 9.29
CA MET A 141 -0.84 12.63 9.45
C MET A 141 -1.12 14.00 10.10
N GLY A 142 -2.39 14.43 10.18
CA GLY A 142 -2.83 15.64 10.88
C GLY A 142 -3.19 16.80 9.94
N ALA A 143 -3.67 16.51 8.74
CA ALA A 143 -4.22 17.51 7.84
C ALA A 143 -5.33 18.34 8.53
N PRO A 144 -5.19 19.68 8.61
CA PRO A 144 -6.11 20.53 9.38
C PRO A 144 -7.53 20.56 8.80
N GLU A 145 -7.67 20.36 7.50
CA GLU A 145 -8.95 20.38 6.80
C GLU A 145 -9.78 19.10 7.00
N GLN A 146 -9.23 18.06 7.65
CA GLN A 146 -9.90 16.78 7.89
C GLN A 146 -10.58 16.23 6.62
N PRO A 147 -9.80 16.05 5.53
CA PRO A 147 -10.35 15.81 4.21
C PRO A 147 -11.17 14.51 4.15
N TRP A 148 -10.76 13.49 4.90
CA TRP A 148 -11.48 12.22 4.96
C TRP A 148 -12.81 12.34 5.69
N THR A 149 -12.82 12.97 6.86
CA THR A 149 -14.04 13.16 7.66
C THR A 149 -15.07 13.99 6.89
N ARG A 150 -14.64 15.06 6.20
CA ARG A 150 -15.51 15.87 5.35
C ARG A 150 -16.08 15.08 4.17
N GLU A 151 -15.23 14.39 3.42
CA GLU A 151 -15.65 13.56 2.29
C GLU A 151 -16.67 12.50 2.74
N ARG A 152 -16.37 11.78 3.83
CA ARG A 152 -17.23 10.72 4.37
C ARG A 152 -18.58 11.26 4.86
N ALA A 153 -18.62 12.44 5.47
CA ALA A 153 -19.88 13.07 5.89
C ALA A 153 -20.79 13.39 4.69
N GLY A 154 -20.20 13.72 3.53
CA GLY A 154 -20.94 13.95 2.29
C GLY A 154 -21.56 12.69 1.68
N ARG A 155 -20.97 11.50 1.90
CA ARG A 155 -21.44 10.25 1.28
C ARG A 155 -22.83 9.82 1.74
N LYS A 156 -23.24 10.16 2.96
CA LYS A 156 -24.56 9.82 3.51
C LYS A 156 -25.74 10.47 2.77
N ARG A 157 -25.48 11.44 1.87
CA ARG A 157 -26.53 12.19 1.17
C ARG A 157 -26.78 11.75 -0.28
N ASN A 158 -25.94 10.87 -0.84
CA ASN A 158 -26.11 10.37 -2.20
C ASN A 158 -26.52 8.89 -2.11
N GLU A 159 -27.83 8.65 -2.09
CA GLU A 159 -28.52 7.34 -1.96
C GLU A 159 -28.34 6.39 -3.16
N GLU A 160 -27.28 6.55 -3.96
CA GLU A 160 -26.91 5.51 -4.93
C GLU A 160 -26.22 4.38 -4.17
N THR A 161 -27.06 3.62 -3.47
CA THR A 161 -26.73 2.41 -2.74
C THR A 161 -25.93 1.50 -3.64
N LEU A 162 -24.74 1.14 -3.20
CA LEU A 162 -23.99 0.04 -3.81
C LEU A 162 -24.85 -1.22 -3.68
N LYS A 163 -25.67 -1.51 -4.70
CA LYS A 163 -26.26 -2.82 -4.93
C LYS A 163 -25.14 -3.78 -5.31
N GLN A 164 -24.29 -4.08 -4.35
CA GLN A 164 -23.36 -5.18 -4.51
C GLN A 164 -24.15 -6.45 -4.27
N GLN A 165 -24.11 -7.34 -5.26
CA GLN A 165 -24.52 -8.72 -5.06
C GLN A 165 -23.54 -9.35 -4.07
N ILE A 166 -23.90 -9.29 -2.79
CA ILE A 166 -23.16 -9.91 -1.69
C ILE A 166 -23.57 -11.37 -1.66
N LEU A 167 -22.65 -12.24 -2.00
CA LEU A 167 -22.89 -13.68 -1.99
C LEU A 167 -22.62 -14.20 -0.58
N HIS A 168 -23.66 -14.62 0.14
CA HIS A 168 -23.50 -15.21 1.47
C HIS A 168 -23.28 -16.73 1.35
N PRO A 169 -22.08 -17.27 1.68
CA PRO A 169 -21.74 -18.67 1.41
C PRO A 169 -22.57 -19.70 2.20
N ASN A 170 -23.22 -19.28 3.29
CA ASN A 170 -24.04 -20.17 4.13
C ASN A 170 -25.55 -20.11 3.82
N HIS A 171 -25.99 -19.27 2.89
CA HIS A 171 -27.36 -19.29 2.38
C HIS A 171 -27.38 -20.05 1.05
N LYS A 172 -28.32 -20.99 0.88
CA LYS A 172 -28.57 -21.69 -0.40
C LYS A 172 -29.24 -20.77 -1.44
N GLY A 173 -28.74 -19.54 -1.59
CA GLY A 173 -29.24 -18.50 -2.49
C GLY A 173 -28.37 -17.25 -2.44
N VAL A 174 -28.35 -16.50 -3.54
CA VAL A 174 -27.81 -15.14 -3.54
C VAL A 174 -28.68 -14.32 -2.58
N LEU A 175 -28.11 -13.92 -1.45
CA LEU A 175 -28.78 -12.96 -0.59
C LEU A 175 -28.56 -11.62 -1.26
N GLU A 176 -29.47 -11.23 -2.14
CA GLU A 176 -29.52 -9.87 -2.66
C GLU A 176 -29.80 -8.96 -1.47
N LEU A 177 -28.74 -8.50 -0.81
CA LEU A 177 -28.81 -7.36 0.08
C LEU A 177 -29.04 -6.16 -0.83
N GLU A 178 -30.31 -5.97 -1.21
CA GLU A 178 -30.73 -4.90 -2.12
C GLU A 178 -30.31 -3.52 -1.61
N ASP A 179 -29.95 -3.39 -0.32
CA ASP A 179 -29.60 -2.12 0.33
C ASP A 179 -28.31 -2.18 1.20
N PHE A 180 -27.25 -2.89 0.81
CA PHE A 180 -25.98 -2.81 1.57
C PHE A 180 -25.20 -1.53 1.29
N LEU A 181 -25.29 -0.55 2.20
CA LEU A 181 -24.56 0.72 2.09
C LEU A 181 -23.10 0.61 2.58
N VAL A 182 -22.16 0.70 1.64
CA VAL A 182 -20.73 0.85 1.92
C VAL A 182 -20.41 2.31 2.29
N HIS A 183 -20.28 2.60 3.58
CA HIS A 183 -20.09 3.98 4.08
C HIS A 183 -18.85 4.15 4.99
N ASP A 184 -18.29 3.05 5.47
CA ASP A 184 -17.13 3.04 6.36
C ASP A 184 -16.13 1.94 5.98
N ARG A 185 -15.05 1.78 6.77
CA ARG A 185 -14.06 0.72 6.55
C ARG A 185 -14.70 -0.66 6.62
N SER A 186 -15.45 -0.94 7.68
CA SER A 186 -15.91 -2.28 7.99
C SER A 186 -16.87 -2.77 6.93
N SER A 187 -17.83 -1.94 6.53
CA SER A 187 -18.75 -2.20 5.42
C SER A 187 -18.01 -2.38 4.10
N ALA A 188 -16.98 -1.58 3.81
CA ALA A 188 -16.21 -1.74 2.59
C ALA A 188 -15.36 -3.01 2.51
N HIS A 189 -14.77 -3.44 3.62
CA HIS A 189 -14.02 -4.70 3.65
C HIS A 189 -14.96 -5.90 3.59
N PHE A 190 -16.11 -5.81 4.25
CA PHE A 190 -17.16 -6.82 4.13
C PHE A 190 -17.61 -6.99 2.68
N ALA A 191 -17.86 -5.88 1.99
CA ALA A 191 -18.10 -5.81 0.56
C ALA A 191 -16.98 -6.50 -0.25
N GLY A 192 -15.70 -6.21 0.08
CA GLY A 192 -14.53 -6.85 -0.53
C GLY A 192 -14.52 -8.37 -0.37
N TRP A 193 -14.80 -8.83 0.85
CA TRP A 193 -14.83 -10.26 1.15
C TRP A 193 -15.95 -10.98 0.39
N HIS A 194 -17.08 -10.33 0.17
CA HIS A 194 -18.22 -10.94 -0.50
C HIS A 194 -18.38 -10.54 -1.96
N SER A 195 -17.34 -9.94 -2.56
CA SER A 195 -17.32 -9.54 -3.96
C SER A 195 -17.61 -10.72 -4.89
N ALA A 196 -18.58 -10.56 -5.78
CA ALA A 196 -18.93 -11.57 -6.78
C ALA A 196 -17.77 -11.88 -7.74
N LYS A 197 -16.81 -10.97 -7.92
CA LYS A 197 -15.58 -11.22 -8.72
C LYS A 197 -14.70 -12.31 -8.11
N ARG A 198 -14.86 -12.61 -6.82
CA ARG A 198 -14.17 -13.72 -6.16
C ARG A 198 -14.84 -15.07 -6.45
N MET A 199 -16.03 -15.10 -7.08
CA MET A 199 -16.66 -16.34 -7.50
C MET A 199 -15.80 -17.03 -8.55
N GLY A 200 -15.43 -18.29 -8.29
CA GLY A 200 -14.54 -19.05 -9.17
C GLY A 200 -13.07 -18.61 -9.14
N CYS A 201 -12.71 -17.63 -8.29
CA CYS A 201 -11.32 -17.33 -7.98
C CYS A 201 -10.73 -18.50 -7.18
N PRO A 202 -9.54 -19.04 -7.52
CA PRO A 202 -8.99 -20.22 -6.87
C PRO A 202 -8.15 -19.83 -5.64
N MET A 203 -7.68 -18.58 -5.62
CA MET A 203 -6.90 -17.98 -4.54
C MET A 203 -7.80 -17.55 -3.39
N HIS A 204 -9.06 -17.24 -3.69
CA HIS A 204 -9.98 -16.62 -2.76
C HIS A 204 -11.36 -17.24 -2.85
N LYS A 205 -11.88 -17.71 -1.73
CA LYS A 205 -13.31 -18.02 -1.65
C LYS A 205 -14.06 -16.77 -1.25
N VAL A 206 -15.25 -16.59 -1.81
CA VAL A 206 -16.20 -15.59 -1.34
C VAL A 206 -16.43 -15.77 0.16
N GLY A 207 -16.40 -14.67 0.91
CA GLY A 207 -16.49 -14.62 2.37
C GLY A 207 -15.14 -14.73 3.10
N ASP A 208 -14.07 -15.18 2.45
CA ASP A 208 -12.75 -15.22 3.10
C ASP A 208 -12.24 -13.81 3.37
N HIS A 209 -11.81 -13.57 4.61
CA HIS A 209 -11.15 -12.32 4.98
C HIS A 209 -9.82 -12.17 4.23
N PHE A 210 -9.33 -10.93 4.17
CA PHE A 210 -8.00 -10.59 3.68
C PHE A 210 -6.93 -11.33 4.49
N LYS A 211 -6.05 -12.07 3.82
CA LYS A 211 -5.05 -12.96 4.42
C LYS A 211 -3.65 -12.36 4.37
N LEU A 212 -2.67 -13.15 4.83
CA LEU A 212 -1.27 -12.73 4.91
C LEU A 212 -0.65 -12.47 3.53
N ASP A 213 -0.90 -13.36 2.59
CA ASP A 213 -0.50 -13.21 1.19
C ASP A 213 -1.11 -11.96 0.55
N ASP A 214 -2.42 -11.75 0.74
CA ASP A 214 -3.13 -10.54 0.28
C ASP A 214 -2.46 -9.28 0.82
N SER A 215 -2.18 -9.27 2.13
CA SER A 215 -1.55 -8.16 2.84
C SER A 215 -0.15 -7.86 2.33
N ARG A 216 0.62 -8.89 2.00
CA ARG A 216 1.99 -8.72 1.52
C ARG A 216 2.05 -8.23 0.09
N VAL A 217 1.22 -8.78 -0.82
CA VAL A 217 1.09 -8.25 -2.19
C VAL A 217 0.61 -6.80 -2.16
N TRP A 218 -0.38 -6.49 -1.32
CA TRP A 218 -0.87 -5.13 -1.12
C TRP A 218 0.25 -4.18 -0.69
N MET A 219 1.03 -4.56 0.33
CA MET A 219 2.15 -3.76 0.82
C MET A 219 3.23 -3.55 -0.25
N ARG A 220 3.61 -4.58 -1.01
CA ARG A 220 4.59 -4.47 -2.11
C ARG A 220 4.18 -3.44 -3.14
N LEU A 221 2.94 -3.54 -3.65
CA LEU A 221 2.43 -2.59 -4.63
C LEU A 221 2.34 -1.18 -4.07
N HIS A 222 1.98 -1.05 -2.78
CA HIS A 222 1.88 0.24 -2.09
C HIS A 222 3.24 0.93 -1.95
N PHE A 223 4.25 0.21 -1.47
CA PHE A 223 5.61 0.76 -1.33
C PHE A 223 6.30 0.98 -2.68
N TRP A 224 6.02 0.15 -3.68
CA TRP A 224 6.47 0.39 -5.04
C TRP A 224 5.89 1.69 -5.60
N ALA A 225 4.60 1.96 -5.39
CA ALA A 225 3.98 3.22 -5.78
C ALA A 225 4.63 4.43 -5.09
N CYS A 226 5.00 4.33 -3.82
CA CYS A 226 5.75 5.39 -3.13
C CYS A 226 7.10 5.69 -3.80
N ARG A 227 7.80 4.68 -4.33
CA ARG A 227 9.06 4.85 -5.08
C ARG A 227 8.84 5.51 -6.43
N GLU A 228 7.85 5.04 -7.19
CA GLU A 228 7.58 5.58 -8.54
C GLU A 228 7.21 7.06 -8.52
N VAL A 229 6.41 7.48 -7.54
CA VAL A 229 6.11 8.90 -7.43
C VAL A 229 7.31 9.68 -6.91
N GLY A 230 8.25 9.06 -6.19
CA GLY A 230 9.45 9.70 -5.62
C GLY A 230 9.29 10.16 -4.17
N LEU A 231 8.28 9.66 -3.47
CA LEU A 231 8.11 9.84 -2.02
C LEU A 231 9.15 9.02 -1.25
N PHE A 232 9.50 7.86 -1.79
CA PHE A 232 10.64 7.09 -1.33
C PHE A 232 11.88 7.45 -2.18
N GLY A 233 13.04 7.05 -1.70
CA GLY A 233 14.32 7.29 -2.37
C GLY A 233 14.31 6.83 -3.84
N PRO A 234 15.03 7.51 -4.74
CA PRO A 234 15.08 7.12 -6.15
C PRO A 234 15.75 5.76 -6.30
N SER A 235 15.27 5.00 -7.27
CA SER A 235 15.92 3.81 -7.81
C SER A 235 17.32 4.18 -8.35
N GLY A 236 18.36 3.96 -7.54
CA GLY A 236 19.77 4.15 -7.93
C GLY A 236 20.37 5.55 -7.72
N GLY A 237 19.73 6.45 -6.95
CA GLY A 237 20.28 7.76 -6.59
C GLY A 237 20.41 7.99 -5.08
N GLU A 238 21.03 9.10 -4.67
CA GLU A 238 21.13 9.46 -3.25
C GLU A 238 19.75 9.81 -2.67
N ARG A 239 19.43 9.21 -1.51
CA ARG A 239 18.16 9.47 -0.82
C ARG A 239 18.24 10.79 -0.08
N THR A 240 17.25 11.65 -0.29
CA THR A 240 17.12 12.87 0.52
C THR A 240 16.72 12.53 1.95
N LYS A 241 17.06 13.40 2.92
CA LYS A 241 16.62 13.24 4.31
C LYS A 241 15.08 13.12 4.40
N LEU A 242 14.34 13.92 3.63
CA LEU A 242 12.88 13.88 3.61
C LEU A 242 12.34 12.51 3.17
N GLN A 243 12.92 11.90 2.13
CA GLN A 243 12.54 10.57 1.67
C GLN A 243 12.88 9.48 2.70
N VAL A 244 13.98 9.62 3.44
CA VAL A 244 14.34 8.69 4.52
C VAL A 244 13.37 8.81 5.68
N ASP A 245 13.07 10.03 6.12
CA ASP A 245 12.11 10.29 7.20
C ASP A 245 10.70 9.81 6.80
N PHE A 246 10.25 10.09 5.57
CA PHE A 246 8.95 9.66 5.08
C PHE A 246 8.85 8.16 4.91
N GLU A 247 9.83 7.49 4.30
CA GLU A 247 9.81 6.03 4.18
C GLU A 247 9.76 5.35 5.56
N ASN A 248 10.57 5.82 6.52
CA ASN A 248 10.56 5.25 7.87
C ASN A 248 9.18 5.39 8.54
N PHE A 249 8.63 6.61 8.54
CA PHE A 249 7.30 6.87 9.08
C PHE A 249 6.24 6.03 8.36
N TYR A 250 6.25 6.03 7.03
CA TYR A 250 5.18 5.47 6.23
C TYR A 250 5.17 3.95 6.24
N THR A 251 6.33 3.29 6.26
CA THR A 251 6.41 1.83 6.43
C THR A 251 5.88 1.41 7.80
N ARG A 252 6.21 2.13 8.88
CA ARG A 252 5.64 1.88 10.22
C ARG A 252 4.13 2.13 10.23
N PHE A 253 3.69 3.19 9.55
CA PHE A 253 2.28 3.56 9.45
C PHE A 253 1.45 2.46 8.78
N ILE A 254 1.90 1.98 7.62
CA ILE A 254 1.26 0.86 6.92
C ILE A 254 1.34 -0.42 7.76
N GLY A 255 2.50 -0.72 8.35
CA GLY A 255 2.66 -1.87 9.25
C GLY A 255 1.70 -1.84 10.44
N HIS A 256 1.45 -0.66 11.03
CA HIS A 256 0.48 -0.52 12.11
C HIS A 256 -0.95 -0.79 11.63
N PHE A 257 -1.38 -0.23 10.50
CA PHE A 257 -2.77 -0.35 10.05
C PHE A 257 -3.09 -1.68 9.37
N VAL A 258 -2.13 -2.36 8.74
CA VAL A 258 -2.35 -3.68 8.12
C VAL A 258 -2.70 -4.75 9.15
N ARG A 259 -2.28 -4.57 10.42
CA ARG A 259 -2.58 -5.50 11.55
C ARG A 259 -4.08 -5.74 11.77
N ILE A 260 -4.92 -4.79 11.34
CA ILE A 260 -6.38 -4.85 11.51
C ILE A 260 -6.98 -5.94 10.61
N TYR A 261 -6.33 -6.23 9.49
CA TYR A 261 -6.77 -7.23 8.53
C TYR A 261 -6.08 -8.58 8.79
N GLU A 262 -4.76 -8.54 8.95
CA GLU A 262 -3.96 -9.72 9.24
C GLU A 262 -2.92 -9.40 10.31
N ARG A 263 -3.05 -10.03 11.48
CA ARG A 263 -2.23 -9.73 12.65
C ARG A 263 -0.76 -10.07 12.46
N SER A 264 -0.42 -11.03 11.60
CA SER A 264 0.98 -11.38 11.32
C SER A 264 1.62 -10.53 10.21
N ALA A 265 0.84 -9.75 9.47
CA ALA A 265 1.36 -8.93 8.36
C ALA A 265 2.38 -7.86 8.76
N PRO A 266 2.29 -7.17 9.93
CA PRO A 266 3.24 -6.14 10.31
C PRO A 266 4.71 -6.62 10.28
N ALA A 267 4.96 -7.86 10.71
CA ALA A 267 6.30 -8.46 10.70
C ALA A 267 7.00 -8.42 9.32
N PHE A 268 6.24 -8.32 8.22
CA PHE A 268 6.76 -8.32 6.86
C PHE A 268 6.90 -6.92 6.24
N ALA A 269 6.33 -5.87 6.83
CA ALA A 269 6.23 -4.58 6.14
C ALA A 269 7.59 -3.97 5.73
N ARG A 270 8.66 -4.18 6.51
CA ARG A 270 10.03 -3.80 6.11
C ARG A 270 10.51 -4.60 4.89
N LEU A 271 10.33 -5.92 4.92
CA LEU A 271 10.69 -6.80 3.82
C LEU A 271 9.93 -6.43 2.54
N GLU A 272 8.62 -6.17 2.66
CA GLU A 272 7.80 -5.77 1.51
C GLU A 272 8.15 -4.38 0.99
N CYS A 273 8.61 -3.47 1.86
CA CYS A 273 9.14 -2.17 1.44
C CYS A 273 10.41 -2.32 0.59
N GLN A 274 11.28 -3.28 0.93
CA GLN A 274 12.52 -3.55 0.22
C GLN A 274 12.32 -4.33 -1.08
N TRP A 275 11.19 -5.02 -1.21
CA TRP A 275 10.92 -5.85 -2.39
C TRP A 275 11.04 -5.07 -3.71
N SER A 276 10.64 -3.80 -3.73
CA SER A 276 10.74 -2.91 -4.88
C SER A 276 11.92 -1.94 -4.82
N ASP A 277 12.91 -2.16 -3.95
CA ASP A 277 14.08 -1.28 -3.82
C ASP A 277 15.12 -1.60 -4.89
N GLU A 278 15.02 -0.89 -6.02
CA GLU A 278 15.93 -1.01 -7.16
C GLU A 278 17.38 -0.58 -6.87
N SER A 279 17.65 0.06 -5.72
CA SER A 279 19.03 0.29 -5.29
C SER A 279 19.73 -1.01 -4.88
N THR A 280 18.96 -2.06 -4.62
CA THR A 280 19.46 -3.41 -4.36
C THR A 280 19.35 -4.30 -5.61
N PRO A 281 20.31 -5.22 -5.86
CA PRO A 281 20.19 -6.19 -6.95
C PRO A 281 18.91 -7.04 -6.88
N ALA A 282 18.48 -7.41 -5.66
CA ALA A 282 17.28 -8.21 -5.45
C ALA A 282 16.01 -7.43 -5.83
N GLY A 283 15.86 -6.19 -5.37
CA GLY A 283 14.68 -5.39 -5.68
C GLY A 283 14.57 -5.07 -7.18
N LYS A 284 15.69 -4.80 -7.85
CA LYS A 284 15.73 -4.65 -9.31
C LYS A 284 15.26 -5.92 -10.02
N ALA A 285 15.81 -7.08 -9.65
CA ALA A 285 15.42 -8.36 -10.25
C ALA A 285 13.94 -8.71 -10.00
N ASN A 286 13.40 -8.34 -8.83
CA ASN A 286 11.99 -8.54 -8.51
C ASN A 286 11.07 -7.74 -9.43
N LEU A 287 11.35 -6.45 -9.64
CA LEU A 287 10.56 -5.59 -10.52
C LEU A 287 10.70 -6.02 -12.00
N GLU A 288 11.90 -6.37 -12.44
CA GLU A 288 12.12 -6.88 -13.79
C GLU A 288 11.29 -8.14 -14.05
N ARG A 289 11.28 -9.07 -13.10
CA ARG A 289 10.47 -10.30 -13.17
C ARG A 289 8.98 -10.00 -13.17
N TYR A 290 8.51 -9.14 -12.27
CA TYR A 290 7.09 -8.76 -12.20
C TYR A 290 6.62 -8.12 -13.51
N CYS A 291 7.39 -7.17 -14.03
CA CYS A 291 7.09 -6.50 -15.29
C CYS A 291 7.18 -7.45 -16.50
N ALA A 292 8.15 -8.37 -16.53
CA ALA A 292 8.26 -9.38 -17.59
C ALA A 292 7.04 -10.29 -17.62
N LEU A 293 6.60 -10.78 -16.46
CA LEU A 293 5.40 -11.61 -16.33
C LEU A 293 4.14 -10.89 -16.84
N GLN A 294 3.98 -9.60 -16.53
CA GLN A 294 2.87 -8.79 -17.04
C GLN A 294 2.92 -8.61 -18.57
N ARG A 295 4.11 -8.55 -19.19
CA ARG A 295 4.25 -8.43 -20.66
C ARG A 295 4.07 -9.74 -21.41
N GLU A 296 4.63 -10.83 -20.88
CA GLU A 296 4.75 -12.12 -21.57
C GLU A 296 3.49 -12.97 -21.49
N THR A 297 2.57 -12.63 -20.59
CA THR A 297 1.34 -13.40 -20.38
C THR A 297 0.12 -12.48 -20.59
N PRO A 298 -0.36 -12.28 -21.83
CA PRO A 298 -1.57 -11.48 -22.08
C PRO A 298 -2.78 -12.00 -21.29
N ASP A 299 -2.86 -13.32 -21.13
CA ASP A 299 -3.87 -14.01 -20.31
C ASP A 299 -3.41 -14.21 -18.85
N TYR A 300 -2.53 -13.36 -18.31
CA TYR A 300 -2.02 -13.54 -16.94
C TYR A 300 -3.14 -13.51 -15.89
N MET A 301 -4.24 -12.81 -16.21
CA MET A 301 -5.47 -12.82 -15.42
C MET A 301 -6.16 -14.19 -15.43
N GLU A 302 -6.18 -14.88 -16.58
CA GLU A 302 -6.77 -16.23 -16.69
C GLU A 302 -5.87 -17.32 -16.11
N LYS A 303 -4.54 -17.18 -16.29
CA LYS A 303 -3.53 -18.09 -15.74
C LYS A 303 -3.22 -17.80 -14.26
N ARG A 304 -3.74 -16.70 -13.73
CA ARG A 304 -3.71 -16.31 -12.30
C ARG A 304 -2.29 -16.28 -11.73
N LEU A 305 -1.34 -15.84 -12.55
CA LEU A 305 0.04 -15.58 -12.15
C LEU A 305 0.10 -14.14 -11.64
N HIS A 306 0.13 -13.96 -10.31
CA HIS A 306 0.15 -12.65 -9.67
C HIS A 306 1.53 -11.97 -9.69
N GLY A 307 2.54 -12.60 -10.29
CA GLY A 307 3.88 -12.02 -10.50
C GLY A 307 4.77 -11.93 -9.26
N MET A 308 4.30 -12.41 -8.12
CA MET A 308 4.94 -12.27 -6.80
C MET A 308 5.05 -13.61 -6.08
N ASP A 309 5.46 -14.64 -6.81
CA ASP A 309 5.50 -16.04 -6.36
C ASP A 309 6.34 -16.29 -5.09
N ASP A 310 7.24 -15.36 -4.77
CA ASP A 310 8.09 -15.39 -3.58
C ASP A 310 7.39 -14.88 -2.30
N VAL A 311 6.16 -14.34 -2.41
CA VAL A 311 5.32 -14.10 -1.23
C VAL A 311 4.99 -15.44 -0.60
N VAL A 312 5.78 -15.77 0.42
CA VAL A 312 5.52 -16.84 1.38
C VAL A 312 4.02 -16.91 1.71
N GLY A 313 3.39 -18.05 1.40
CA GLY A 313 1.95 -18.26 1.57
C GLY A 313 1.17 -18.42 0.26
N LEU A 314 1.65 -17.87 -0.86
CA LEU A 314 0.96 -17.99 -2.15
C LEU A 314 1.07 -19.39 -2.78
N ARG A 315 2.09 -20.17 -2.39
CA ARG A 315 2.27 -21.56 -2.85
C ARG A 315 2.25 -22.59 -1.72
N ASP A 316 2.67 -22.23 -0.51
CA ASP A 316 2.65 -23.10 0.68
C ASP A 316 2.34 -22.29 1.97
N PRO A 317 1.11 -22.37 2.51
CA PRO A 317 0.74 -21.77 3.78
C PRO A 317 1.54 -22.28 5.00
N ALA A 318 2.12 -23.49 4.94
CA ALA A 318 2.95 -24.02 6.02
C ALA A 318 4.32 -23.33 6.08
N GLU A 319 4.93 -23.05 4.92
CA GLU A 319 6.15 -22.26 4.82
C GLU A 319 5.95 -20.83 5.34
N ALA A 320 4.78 -20.24 5.07
CA ALA A 320 4.43 -18.91 5.63
C ALA A 320 4.48 -18.92 7.15
N ARG A 321 3.83 -19.89 7.78
CA ARG A 321 3.81 -20.02 9.24
C ARG A 321 5.21 -20.26 9.82
N ARG A 322 6.05 -21.07 9.16
CA ARG A 322 7.44 -21.31 9.59
C ARG A 322 8.26 -20.03 9.60
N ARG A 323 8.19 -19.24 8.53
CA ARG A 323 8.95 -17.98 8.44
C ARG A 323 8.43 -16.92 9.40
N VAL A 324 7.12 -16.82 9.62
CA VAL A 324 6.55 -15.96 10.67
C VAL A 324 7.15 -16.28 12.03
N GLY A 325 7.26 -17.58 12.38
CA GLY A 325 7.85 -18.00 13.65
C GLY A 325 9.33 -17.65 13.81
N GLY A 326 10.04 -17.37 12.71
CA GLY A 326 11.42 -16.89 12.72
C GLY A 326 11.58 -15.37 12.79
N ILE A 327 10.52 -14.59 12.51
CA ILE A 327 10.59 -13.13 12.62
C ILE A 327 10.41 -12.77 14.10
N ARG A 328 11.50 -12.29 14.72
CA ARG A 328 11.46 -11.81 16.11
C ARG A 328 10.51 -10.62 16.21
N ASP A 329 9.58 -10.68 17.16
CA ASP A 329 8.81 -9.51 17.59
C ASP A 329 9.76 -8.61 18.41
N ASP A 330 10.47 -7.73 17.69
CA ASP A 330 11.38 -6.72 18.24
C ASP A 330 10.63 -5.46 18.70
N GLY A 331 9.30 -5.54 18.86
CA GLY A 331 8.43 -4.41 19.15
C GLY A 331 8.16 -3.51 17.95
N TRP A 332 8.60 -3.87 16.73
CA TRP A 332 8.24 -3.14 15.50
C TRP A 332 6.74 -3.31 15.18
N PRO A 333 6.03 -2.27 14.70
CA PRO A 333 6.48 -0.94 14.25
C PRO A 333 6.64 0.13 15.35
N TYR A 334 6.63 -0.25 16.63
CA TYR A 334 6.56 0.69 17.76
C TYR A 334 7.90 0.94 18.47
N SER A 335 8.89 0.07 18.30
CA SER A 335 10.20 0.21 18.93
C SER A 335 11.12 1.19 18.18
N ASP A 336 11.92 1.93 18.96
CA ASP A 336 12.94 2.88 18.51
C ASP A 336 14.23 2.17 18.03
N ASP A 337 14.47 0.95 18.53
CA ASP A 337 15.73 0.22 18.45
C ASP A 337 16.11 -0.21 17.02
N GLY A 338 15.16 -0.10 16.09
CA GLY A 338 15.26 -0.69 14.76
C GLY A 338 16.03 0.14 13.74
N LEU A 339 17.36 0.20 13.88
CA LEU A 339 18.21 0.14 12.68
C LEU A 339 17.88 -1.18 11.97
N PHE A 340 17.68 -1.09 10.65
CA PHE A 340 17.58 -2.27 9.80
C PHE A 340 18.93 -3.00 9.87
N VAL A 341 18.98 -4.10 10.60
CA VAL A 341 20.07 -5.08 10.49
C VAL A 341 19.48 -6.25 9.71
N PRO A 342 19.63 -6.30 8.37
CA PRO A 342 19.47 -7.58 7.69
C PRO A 342 20.53 -8.52 8.26
N GLU A 343 20.13 -9.74 8.63
CA GLU A 343 21.11 -10.83 8.83
C GLU A 343 21.93 -11.06 7.56
#